data_AF-T1CCA0-F1
#
_entry.id   AF-T1CCA0-F1
#
_cell.length_a   1.000
_cell.length_b   1.000
_cell.length_c   1.000
_cell.angle_alpha   90.00
_cell.angle_beta   90.00
_cell.angle_gamma   90.00
#
_symmetry.space_group_name_H-M   'P 1'
#
loop_
_entity.id
_entity.type
_entity.pdbx_description
1 polymer ?
#
loop_
_entity_poly.entity_id
_entity_poly.type
_entity_poly.pdbx_seq_one_letter_code
_entity_poly.pdbx_strand_id
1 'polypeptide(L)' 'MGELLQHHAQADRQNLRALIRQARGERAGNRPPHAYRELLRQLRALESAAAAATTDSTSDDATN' A
#
# COMPACT_ATOMS: atom_id res chain seq x y z
N MET A 1 5.12 5.29 -13.60
CA MET A 1 5.32 4.63 -12.29
C MET A 1 6.57 5.15 -11.55
N GLY A 2 7.09 6.35 -11.87
CA GLY A 2 8.34 6.85 -11.27
C GLY A 2 8.12 7.89 -10.18
N GLU A 3 7.18 8.83 -10.38
CA GLU A 3 6.99 9.97 -9.47
C GLU A 3 6.18 9.62 -8.21
N LEU A 4 5.07 8.88 -8.34
CA LEU A 4 4.21 8.53 -7.19
C LEU A 4 4.91 7.67 -6.12
N LEU A 5 5.92 6.89 -6.52
CA LEU A 5 6.62 5.98 -5.62
C LEU A 5 7.74 6.67 -4.84
N GLN A 6 8.24 7.83 -5.29
CA GLN A 6 9.34 8.56 -4.63
C GLN A 6 8.98 9.00 -3.20
N HIS A 7 7.71 9.26 -2.93
CA HIS A 7 7.24 9.69 -1.60
C HIS A 7 7.06 8.55 -0.58
N HIS A 8 7.08 7.28 -1.01
CA HIS A 8 7.04 6.13 -0.11
C HIS A 8 8.32 5.30 -0.27
N ALA A 9 9.40 5.71 0.40
CA ALA A 9 10.68 4.98 0.40
C ALA A 9 10.62 3.62 1.12
N GLN A 10 9.70 3.48 2.08
CA GLN A 10 9.48 2.26 2.89
C GLN A 10 8.64 1.19 2.17
N ALA A 11 7.90 1.57 1.12
CA ALA A 11 7.08 0.62 0.37
C ALA A 11 7.96 -0.18 -0.59
N ASP A 12 7.89 -1.52 -0.53
CA ASP A 12 8.62 -2.41 -1.44
C ASP A 12 8.07 -2.31 -2.87
N ARG A 13 8.61 -1.35 -3.61
CA ARG A 13 8.21 -1.00 -4.98
C ARG A 13 8.37 -2.16 -5.94
N GLN A 14 9.36 -3.02 -5.72
CA GLN A 14 9.61 -4.17 -6.57
C GLN A 14 8.54 -5.23 -6.36
N ASN A 15 8.19 -5.51 -5.11
CA ASN A 15 7.14 -6.46 -4.76
C ASN A 15 5.76 -6.01 -5.30
N LEU A 16 5.40 -4.74 -5.14
CA LEU A 16 4.15 -4.20 -5.70
C LEU A 16 4.08 -4.36 -7.23
N ARG A 17 5.18 -4.10 -7.95
CA ARG A 17 5.23 -4.30 -9.42
C ARG A 17 5.10 -5.77 -9.81
N ALA A 18 5.68 -6.69 -9.04
CA ALA A 18 5.54 -8.13 -9.25
C ALA A 18 4.07 -8.57 -9.07
N LEU A 19 3.44 -8.16 -7.97
CA LEU A 19 2.03 -8.45 -7.67
C LEU A 19 1.08 -7.89 -8.74
N ILE A 20 1.30 -6.67 -9.22
CA ILE A 20 0.48 -6.09 -10.30
C ILE A 20 0.60 -6.91 -11.59
N ARG A 21 1.80 -7.37 -11.96
CA ARG A 21 1.97 -8.23 -13.15
C ARG A 21 1.28 -9.57 -12.97
N GLN A 22 1.44 -10.22 -11.82
CA GLN A 22 0.77 -11.48 -11.53
C GLN A 22 -0.76 -11.33 -11.54
N ALA A 23 -1.31 -10.29 -10.90
CA ALA A 23 -2.75 -10.04 -10.88
C ALA A 23 -3.33 -9.82 -12.28
N ARG A 24 -2.59 -9.15 -13.17
CA ARG A 24 -2.98 -9.01 -14.59
C ARG A 24 -2.96 -10.36 -15.33
N GLY A 25 -1.95 -11.19 -15.05
CA GLY A 25 -1.87 -12.55 -15.61
C GLY A 25 -2.98 -13.48 -15.09
N GLU A 26 -3.29 -13.44 -13.80
CA GLU A 26 -4.37 -14.21 -13.17
C GLU A 26 -5.73 -13.82 -13.77
N ARG A 27 -5.99 -12.51 -13.92
CA ARG A 27 -7.21 -11.99 -14.52
C ARG A 27 -7.36 -12.41 -15.98
N ALA A 28 -6.26 -12.40 -16.76
CA ALA A 28 -6.28 -12.85 -18.15
C ALA A 28 -6.47 -14.38 -18.27
N GLY A 29 -5.95 -15.15 -17.31
CA GLY A 29 -6.05 -16.60 -17.29
C GLY A 29 -7.29 -17.15 -16.57
N ASN A 30 -8.23 -16.29 -16.15
CA ASN A 30 -9.42 -16.66 -15.36
C ASN A 30 -9.09 -17.46 -14.08
N ARG A 31 -7.90 -17.20 -13.49
CA ARG A 31 -7.38 -17.88 -12.30
C ARG A 31 -7.86 -17.19 -11.03
N PRO A 32 -7.88 -17.90 -9.88
CA PRO A 32 -8.22 -17.28 -8.61
C PRO A 32 -7.30 -16.08 -8.30
N PRO A 33 -7.86 -14.93 -7.85
CA PRO A 33 -7.15 -13.65 -7.77
C PRO A 33 -6.29 -13.53 -6.50
N HIS A 34 -5.28 -14.40 -6.36
CA HIS A 34 -4.38 -14.41 -5.21
C HIS A 34 -3.51 -13.16 -5.18
N ALA A 35 -2.80 -12.85 -6.26
CA ALA A 35 -1.90 -11.70 -6.31
C ALA A 35 -2.66 -10.38 -6.12
N TYR A 36 -3.92 -10.31 -6.58
CA TYR A 36 -4.77 -9.15 -6.35
C TYR A 36 -5.14 -8.98 -4.88
N ARG A 37 -5.48 -10.07 -4.17
CA ARG A 37 -5.77 -10.03 -2.72
C ARG A 37 -4.54 -9.60 -1.92
N GLU A 38 -3.37 -10.11 -2.26
CA GLU A 38 -2.09 -9.73 -1.66
C GLU A 38 -1.77 -8.23 -1.87
N LEU A 39 -1.91 -7.76 -3.11
CA LEU A 39 -1.72 -6.36 -3.48
C LEU A 39 -2.60 -5.45 -2.62
N LEU A 40 -3.89 -5.80 -2.48
CA LEU A 40 -4.84 -4.99 -1.71
C LEU A 40 -4.49 -4.95 -0.22
N ARG A 41 -4.01 -6.07 0.34
CA ARG A 41 -3.59 -6.13 1.75
C ARG A 41 -2.35 -5.29 2.01
N GLN A 42 -1.37 -5.32 1.11
CA GLN A 42 -0.19 -4.46 1.20
C GLN A 42 -0.57 -2.98 1.08
N LEU A 43 -1.45 -2.62 0.12
CA LEU A 43 -1.94 -1.24 -0.01
C LEU A 43 -2.62 -0.75 1.27
N ARG A 44 -3.50 -1.57 1.86
CA ARG A 44 -4.17 -1.23 3.14
C ARG A 44 -3.19 -1.10 4.30
N ALA A 45 -2.17 -1.95 4.37
CA ALA A 45 -1.16 -1.87 5.40
C ALA A 45 -0.34 -0.57 5.29
N LEU A 46 0.01 -0.17 4.06
CA LEU A 46 0.71 1.10 3.80
C LEU A 46 -0.17 2.31 4.12
N GLU A 47 -1.46 2.26 3.78
CA GLU A 47 -2.44 3.31 4.12
C GLU A 47 -2.64 3.42 5.64
N SER A 48 -2.78 2.29 6.33
CA SER A 48 -2.91 2.25 7.78
C SER A 48 -1.65 2.75 8.48
N ALA A 49 -0.45 2.42 7.97
CA ALA A 49 0.80 2.92 8.50
C ALA A 49 0.96 4.43 8.29
N ALA A 50 0.53 4.95 7.14
CA ALA A 50 0.51 6.39 6.86
C ALA A 50 -0.51 7.14 7.75
N ALA A 51 -1.70 6.57 7.95
CA ALA A 51 -2.72 7.13 8.83
C ALA A 51 -2.26 7.15 10.30
N ALA A 52 -1.61 6.09 10.77
CA ALA A 52 -1.04 6.04 12.12
C ALA A 52 0.05 7.10 12.33
N ALA A 53 0.93 7.32 11.34
CA ALA A 53 1.96 8.36 11.41
C ALA A 53 1.41 9.80 11.44
N THR A 54 0.15 10.02 11.03
CA THR A 54 -0.48 11.36 11.01
C THR A 54 -1.31 11.64 12.26
N THR A 55 -1.77 10.60 12.96
CA THR A 55 -2.65 10.74 14.14
C THR A 55 -1.87 11.12 15.41
N ASP A 56 -0.56 10.89 15.44
CA ASP A 56 0.31 11.14 16.62
C ASP A 56 0.70 12.63 16.82
N SER A 57 -0.11 13.58 16.34
CA SER A 57 0.16 15.03 16.46
C SER A 57 -1.04 15.88 16.88
N THR A 58 -2.11 15.31 17.46
CA THR A 58 -3.31 16.11 17.85
C THR A 58 -3.76 15.97 19.31
N SER A 59 -2.87 15.73 20.27
CA SER A 59 -3.24 15.82 21.69
C SER A 59 -2.17 16.51 22.52
N ASP A 60 -2.03 17.83 22.34
CA ASP A 60 -1.50 18.72 23.38
C ASP A 60 -2.06 20.14 23.13
N ASP A 61 -3.21 20.47 23.73
CA ASP A 61 -3.54 21.83 24.21
C ASP A 61 -4.93 21.87 24.87
N ALA A 62 -4.99 21.64 26.19
CA ALA A 62 -6.09 22.11 27.03
C ALA A 62 -5.67 22.16 28.50
N THR A 63 -4.75 23.06 28.82
CA THR A 63 -4.54 23.57 30.19
C THR A 63 -4.63 25.09 30.18
N ASN A 64 -5.79 25.62 30.60
CA ASN A 64 -5.88 26.77 31.52
C ASN A 64 -7.34 26.98 31.96
#